data_AF-A0A0X8GZ96-F1
#
_entry.id   AF-A0A0X8GZ96-F1
#
_cell.length_a   1.000
_cell.length_b   1.000
_cell.length_c   1.000
_cell.angle_alpha   90.00
_cell.angle_beta   90.00
_cell.angle_gamma   90.00
#
_symmetry.space_group_name_H-M   'P 1'
#
loop_
_entity.id
_entity.type
_entity.pdbx_description
1 polymer ?
#
loop_
_entity_poly.entity_id
_entity_poly.type
_entity_poly.pdbx_seq_one_letter_code
_entity_poly.pdbx_strand_id
1 'polypeptide(L)'
;MEAGKLEEVNRILIQELNMPYVPEPYLTKFNELKSRVHESRGGSRKSLCFDEIIDLLQKDTTSQMVALSSLESMNLHRYQGDIKELLELNTLDDVVKKHILICCKEQNLDMTVKIQMNGSEVSVDIAQLQDPFTNPKYLEIYQALSETFEVNNPSMFAISLEVLNGRVFEAYPFWDDSLDATSIEKQVNTFFGIDV
;
A
#
# COMPACT_ATOMS: atom_id res chain seq x y z
N MET A 1 -4.34 18.74 47.46
CA MET A 1 -5.00 17.97 46.38
C MET A 1 -5.56 18.85 45.24
N GLU A 2 -5.43 20.18 45.28
CA GLU A 2 -5.97 21.08 44.23
C GLU A 2 -4.96 21.46 43.14
N ALA A 3 -3.65 21.44 43.41
CA ALA A 3 -2.63 21.86 42.44
C ALA A 3 -2.57 20.95 41.19
N GLY A 4 -2.59 19.62 41.37
CA GLY A 4 -2.53 18.68 40.24
C GLY A 4 -3.77 18.69 39.35
N LYS A 5 -4.95 19.00 39.91
CA LYS A 5 -6.18 19.17 39.11
C LYS A 5 -6.13 20.44 38.26
N LEU A 6 -5.51 21.50 38.78
CA LEU A 6 -5.37 22.76 38.06
C LEU A 6 -4.44 22.62 36.84
N GLU A 7 -3.37 21.84 36.98
CA GLU A 7 -2.46 21.52 35.87
C GLU A 7 -3.13 20.66 34.80
N GLU A 8 -3.97 19.70 35.21
CA GLU A 8 -4.71 18.85 34.28
C GLU A 8 -5.79 19.62 33.51
N VAL A 9 -6.52 20.51 34.19
CA VAL A 9 -7.47 21.43 33.53
C VAL A 9 -6.74 22.33 32.54
N ASN A 10 -5.57 22.87 32.91
CA ASN A 10 -4.80 23.74 32.03
C ASN A 10 -4.28 23.00 30.80
N ARG A 11 -3.85 21.74 30.95
CA ARG A 11 -3.43 20.87 29.83
C ARG A 11 -4.56 20.65 28.84
N ILE A 12 -5.77 20.33 29.32
CA ILE A 12 -6.95 20.13 28.48
C ILE A 12 -7.30 21.43 27.75
N LEU A 13 -7.27 22.56 28.45
CA LEU A 13 -7.62 23.87 27.90
C LEU A 13 -6.65 24.29 26.77
N ILE A 14 -5.35 24.03 26.95
CA ILE A 14 -4.31 24.26 25.94
C ILE A 14 -4.48 23.30 24.75
N GLN A 15 -4.87 22.05 24.99
CA GLN A 15 -5.13 21.07 23.93
C GLN A 15 -6.33 21.49 23.08
N GLU A 16 -7.44 21.91 23.69
CA GLU A 16 -8.63 22.43 23.00
C GLU A 16 -8.33 23.70 22.21
N LEU A 17 -7.53 24.62 22.76
CA LEU A 17 -7.14 25.85 22.05
C LEU A 17 -6.23 25.60 20.83
N ASN A 18 -5.40 24.55 20.91
CA ASN A 18 -4.42 24.22 19.87
C ASN A 18 -4.95 23.27 18.80
N MET A 19 -6.16 22.72 18.97
CA MET A 19 -6.82 22.03 17.87
C MET A 19 -7.22 23.06 16.80
N PRO A 20 -6.94 22.84 15.50
CA PRO A 20 -7.43 23.70 14.44
C PRO A 20 -8.95 23.60 14.35
N TYR A 21 -9.64 24.42 15.15
CA TYR A 21 -11.09 24.45 15.23
C TYR A 21 -11.65 25.08 13.97
N VAL A 22 -12.33 24.26 13.15
CA VAL A 22 -13.11 24.76 12.02
C VAL A 22 -14.44 25.26 12.61
N PRO A 23 -14.75 26.57 12.53
CA PRO A 23 -15.97 27.09 13.12
C PRO A 23 -17.20 26.41 12.50
N GLU A 24 -18.21 26.07 13.30
CA GLU A 24 -19.43 25.36 12.88
C GLU A 24 -20.03 25.79 11.53
N PRO A 25 -20.18 27.10 11.21
CA PRO A 25 -20.75 27.50 9.92
C PRO A 25 -19.89 27.09 8.71
N TYR A 26 -18.60 26.86 8.89
CA TYR A 26 -17.72 26.32 7.86
C TYR A 26 -17.77 24.79 7.83
N LEU A 27 -17.90 24.12 8.97
CA LEU A 27 -18.01 22.66 9.05
C LEU A 27 -19.22 22.14 8.27
N THR A 28 -20.36 22.81 8.40
CA THR A 28 -21.57 22.50 7.62
C THR A 28 -21.34 22.70 6.13
N LYS A 29 -20.72 23.82 5.72
CA LYS A 29 -20.39 24.08 4.32
C LYS A 29 -19.38 23.08 3.75
N PHE A 30 -18.39 22.66 4.54
CA PHE A 30 -17.42 21.65 4.16
C PHE A 30 -18.08 20.28 4.00
N ASN A 31 -18.99 19.91 4.90
CA ASN A 31 -19.76 18.66 4.77
C ASN A 31 -20.68 18.68 3.55
N GLU A 32 -21.33 19.81 3.26
CA GLU A 32 -22.13 19.97 2.04
C GLU A 32 -21.27 19.88 0.78
N LEU A 33 -20.11 20.55 0.75
CA LEU A 33 -19.16 20.45 -0.36
C LEU A 33 -18.65 19.02 -0.52
N LYS A 34 -18.34 18.34 0.58
CA LYS A 34 -17.93 16.93 0.60
C LYS A 34 -19.03 16.04 0.01
N SER A 35 -20.30 16.24 0.40
CA SER A 35 -21.44 15.52 -0.14
C SER A 35 -21.60 15.76 -1.64
N ARG A 36 -21.52 17.02 -2.09
CA ARG A 36 -21.64 17.38 -3.51
C ARG A 36 -20.49 16.83 -4.35
N VAL A 37 -19.26 16.81 -3.83
CA VAL A 37 -18.12 16.15 -4.49
C VAL A 37 -18.33 14.63 -4.56
N HIS A 38 -18.96 14.03 -3.55
CA HIS A 38 -19.32 12.62 -3.55
C HIS A 38 -20.41 12.29 -4.59
N GLU A 39 -21.44 13.13 -4.68
CA GLU A 39 -22.57 12.99 -5.60
C GLU A 39 -22.19 13.27 -7.07
N SER A 40 -21.35 14.28 -7.32
CA SER A 40 -20.88 14.63 -8.67
C SER A 40 -19.87 13.64 -9.25
N ARG A 41 -19.29 12.76 -8.42
CA ARG A 41 -18.40 11.67 -8.84
C ARG A 41 -19.13 10.42 -9.37
N GLY A 42 -20.44 10.47 -9.60
CA GLY A 42 -21.12 9.62 -10.59
C GLY A 42 -20.89 8.10 -10.48
N GLY A 43 -20.60 7.60 -9.29
CA GLY A 43 -20.34 6.21 -9.01
C GLY A 43 -20.39 6.04 -7.51
N SER A 44 -21.43 5.36 -7.04
CA SER A 44 -21.50 4.90 -5.66
C SER A 44 -20.35 3.93 -5.40
N ARG A 45 -19.16 4.43 -5.10
CA ARG A 45 -18.28 3.73 -4.17
C ARG A 45 -19.01 3.81 -2.84
N LYS A 46 -19.90 2.84 -2.59
CA LYS A 46 -20.32 2.55 -1.22
C LYS A 46 -19.03 2.51 -0.42
N SER A 47 -18.89 3.39 0.57
CA SER A 47 -17.83 3.27 1.55
C SER A 47 -18.10 1.95 2.27
N LEU A 48 -17.43 0.89 1.84
CA LEU A 48 -17.52 -0.42 2.47
C LEU A 48 -17.07 -0.26 3.93
N CYS A 49 -17.77 -0.93 4.85
CA CYS A 49 -17.23 -1.04 6.20
C CYS A 49 -16.03 -2.00 6.21
N PHE A 50 -15.22 -1.93 7.26
CA PHE A 50 -14.02 -2.76 7.36
C PHE A 50 -14.34 -4.26 7.32
N ASP A 51 -15.44 -4.67 7.98
CA ASP A 51 -15.92 -6.07 7.96
C ASP A 51 -16.28 -6.55 6.54
N GLU A 52 -16.95 -5.71 5.74
CA GLU A 52 -17.28 -6.01 4.35
C GLU A 52 -16.02 -6.15 3.48
N ILE A 53 -14.97 -5.37 3.77
CA ILE A 53 -13.68 -5.45 3.08
C ILE A 53 -13.02 -6.80 3.36
N ILE A 54 -12.97 -7.24 4.63
CA ILE A 54 -12.42 -8.55 4.99
C ILE A 54 -13.13 -9.68 4.24
N ASP A 55 -14.46 -9.65 4.20
CA ASP A 55 -15.26 -10.66 3.49
C ASP A 55 -14.97 -10.67 1.98
N LEU A 56 -14.74 -9.52 1.37
CA LEU A 56 -14.42 -9.42 -0.06
C LEU A 56 -13.00 -9.88 -0.38
N LEU A 57 -12.04 -9.68 0.54
CA LEU A 57 -10.67 -10.15 0.38
C LEU A 57 -10.55 -11.68 0.31
N GLN A 58 -11.53 -12.41 0.85
CA GLN A 58 -11.55 -13.88 0.86
C GLN A 58 -12.37 -14.51 -0.29
N LYS A 59 -12.97 -13.70 -1.16
CA LYS A 59 -13.82 -14.19 -2.27
C LYS A 59 -13.00 -14.36 -3.56
N ASP A 60 -13.51 -13.82 -4.65
CA ASP A 60 -12.90 -13.88 -5.98
C ASP A 60 -11.97 -12.68 -6.21
N THR A 61 -11.12 -12.79 -7.24
CA THR A 61 -10.13 -11.77 -7.58
C THR A 61 -10.75 -10.39 -7.87
N THR A 62 -11.96 -10.34 -8.43
CA THR A 62 -12.61 -9.04 -8.70
C THR A 62 -13.09 -8.38 -7.42
N SER A 63 -13.64 -9.17 -6.48
CA SER A 63 -13.97 -8.72 -5.13
C SER A 63 -12.74 -8.24 -4.36
N GLN A 64 -11.62 -8.95 -4.46
CA GLN A 64 -10.35 -8.56 -3.84
C GLN A 64 -9.86 -7.20 -4.34
N MET A 65 -9.88 -6.96 -5.65
CA MET A 65 -9.46 -5.67 -6.22
C MET A 65 -10.33 -4.51 -5.71
N VAL A 66 -11.66 -4.73 -5.60
CA VAL A 66 -12.57 -3.72 -5.04
C VAL A 66 -12.24 -3.46 -3.56
N ALA A 67 -12.01 -4.53 -2.79
CA ALA A 67 -11.67 -4.43 -1.37
C ALA A 67 -10.35 -3.68 -1.14
N LEU A 68 -9.31 -3.99 -1.92
CA LEU A 68 -8.01 -3.30 -1.87
C LEU A 68 -8.14 -1.82 -2.22
N SER A 69 -8.87 -1.48 -3.29
CA SER A 69 -9.10 -0.08 -3.66
C SER A 69 -9.88 0.70 -2.59
N SER A 70 -10.81 0.03 -1.90
CA SER A 70 -11.50 0.62 -0.74
C SER A 70 -10.57 0.80 0.45
N LEU A 71 -9.68 -0.17 0.72
CA LEU A 71 -8.70 -0.16 1.81
C LEU A 71 -7.68 0.99 1.65
N GLU A 72 -7.21 1.26 0.44
CA GLU A 72 -6.35 2.41 0.11
C GLU A 72 -6.99 3.76 0.49
N SER A 73 -8.31 3.89 0.29
CA SER A 73 -9.05 5.12 0.58
C SER A 73 -9.48 5.25 2.05
N MET A 74 -9.37 4.17 2.84
CA MET A 74 -9.78 4.11 4.23
C MET A 74 -8.64 4.55 5.16
N ASN A 75 -8.99 5.15 6.31
CA ASN A 75 -8.00 5.49 7.33
C ASN A 75 -7.65 4.24 8.16
N LEU A 76 -6.52 3.61 7.81
CA LEU A 76 -6.07 2.34 8.40
C LEU A 76 -5.55 2.49 9.83
N HIS A 77 -5.23 3.71 10.29
CA HIS A 77 -4.81 3.96 11.68
C HIS A 77 -5.88 3.52 12.69
N ARG A 78 -7.15 3.48 12.29
CA ARG A 78 -8.26 3.07 13.16
C ARG A 78 -8.43 1.55 13.26
N TYR A 79 -7.81 0.79 12.36
CA TYR A 79 -8.01 -0.66 12.20
C TYR A 79 -6.69 -1.43 12.30
N GLN A 80 -5.65 -0.87 12.93
CA GLN A 80 -4.34 -1.52 13.01
C GLN A 80 -4.39 -2.93 13.63
N GLY A 81 -5.23 -3.12 14.66
CA GLY A 81 -5.46 -4.43 15.27
C GLY A 81 -6.06 -5.43 14.28
N ASP A 82 -7.14 -5.04 13.61
CA ASP A 82 -7.84 -5.91 12.67
C ASP A 82 -7.01 -6.21 11.42
N ILE A 83 -6.22 -5.25 10.93
CA ILE A 83 -5.29 -5.44 9.80
C ILE A 83 -4.18 -6.43 10.20
N LYS A 84 -3.70 -6.36 11.44
CA LYS A 84 -2.71 -7.31 11.94
C LYS A 84 -3.27 -8.73 11.94
N GLU A 85 -4.48 -8.91 12.47
CA GLU A 85 -5.16 -10.21 12.47
C GLU A 85 -5.39 -10.71 11.03
N LEU A 86 -5.79 -9.83 10.12
CA LEU A 86 -5.99 -10.12 8.70
C LEU A 86 -4.70 -10.59 8.01
N LEU A 87 -3.57 -9.94 8.29
CA LEU A 87 -2.25 -10.28 7.73
C LEU A 87 -1.69 -11.59 8.31
N GLU A 88 -2.06 -11.93 9.54
CA GLU A 88 -1.72 -13.20 10.22
C GLU A 88 -2.52 -14.40 9.69
N LEU A 89 -3.61 -14.18 8.92
CA LEU A 89 -4.40 -15.27 8.34
C LEU A 89 -3.63 -16.03 7.24
N ASN A 90 -3.53 -17.35 7.41
CA ASN A 90 -2.91 -18.25 6.43
C ASN A 90 -3.76 -18.48 5.16
N THR A 91 -5.06 -18.17 5.21
CA THR A 91 -5.99 -18.34 4.08
C THR A 91 -5.91 -17.20 3.07
N LEU A 92 -5.32 -16.06 3.46
CA LEU A 92 -5.19 -14.90 2.61
C LEU A 92 -4.00 -15.07 1.67
N ASP A 93 -4.24 -14.84 0.38
CA ASP A 93 -3.24 -14.98 -0.67
C ASP A 93 -2.05 -14.01 -0.47
N ASP A 94 -0.85 -14.48 -0.83
CA ASP A 94 0.38 -13.73 -0.62
C ASP A 94 0.40 -12.42 -1.42
N VAL A 95 -0.20 -12.38 -2.61
CA VAL A 95 -0.32 -11.15 -3.42
C VAL A 95 -1.15 -10.10 -2.67
N VAL A 96 -2.24 -10.54 -2.04
CA VAL A 96 -3.15 -9.66 -1.29
C VAL A 96 -2.46 -9.12 -0.04
N LYS A 97 -1.75 -9.96 0.71
CA LYS A 97 -0.96 -9.52 1.87
C LYS A 97 0.07 -8.46 1.51
N LYS A 98 0.80 -8.65 0.42
CA LYS A 98 1.79 -7.68 -0.08
C LYS A 98 1.15 -6.34 -0.41
N HIS A 99 0.00 -6.34 -1.07
CA HIS A 99 -0.72 -5.10 -1.38
C HIS A 99 -1.15 -4.36 -0.10
N ILE A 100 -1.68 -5.09 0.89
CA ILE A 100 -2.05 -4.50 2.18
C ILE A 100 -0.83 -3.88 2.88
N LEU A 101 0.34 -4.54 2.84
CA LEU A 101 1.58 -3.99 3.41
C LEU A 101 1.98 -2.67 2.73
N ILE A 102 1.86 -2.59 1.40
CA ILE A 102 2.11 -1.35 0.65
C ILE A 102 1.14 -0.25 1.11
N CYS A 103 -0.16 -0.54 1.19
CA CYS A 103 -1.15 0.42 1.69
C CYS A 103 -0.83 0.90 3.12
N CYS A 104 -0.42 -0.01 4.00
CA CYS A 104 -0.04 0.33 5.37
C CYS A 104 1.21 1.22 5.40
N LYS A 105 2.18 0.96 4.53
CA LYS A 105 3.39 1.78 4.40
C LYS A 105 3.09 3.18 3.87
N GLU A 106 2.26 3.30 2.84
CA GLU A 106 1.84 4.58 2.25
C GLU A 106 1.13 5.47 3.28
N GLN A 107 0.34 4.87 4.17
CA GLN A 107 -0.33 5.57 5.26
C GLN A 107 0.56 5.76 6.51
N ASN A 108 1.83 5.37 6.46
CA ASN A 108 2.82 5.47 7.54
C ASN A 108 2.36 4.84 8.86
N LEU A 109 1.84 3.61 8.80
CA LEU A 109 1.50 2.84 10.00
C LEU A 109 2.79 2.38 10.71
N ASP A 110 2.83 2.61 12.02
CA ASP A 110 3.92 2.15 12.89
C ASP A 110 3.48 0.86 13.61
N MET A 111 3.63 -0.28 12.93
CA MET A 111 3.30 -1.57 13.49
C MET A 111 4.20 -2.69 12.98
N THR A 112 4.41 -3.70 13.83
CA THR A 112 5.12 -4.93 13.50
C THR A 112 4.14 -6.09 13.42
N VAL A 113 4.17 -6.83 12.32
CA VAL A 113 3.25 -7.93 12.03
C VAL A 113 4.04 -9.18 11.68
N LYS A 114 3.55 -10.35 12.11
CA LYS A 114 4.05 -11.64 11.67
C LYS A 114 3.17 -12.14 10.55
N ILE A 115 3.75 -12.45 9.41
CA ILE A 115 3.02 -12.88 8.22
C ILE A 115 3.60 -14.20 7.74
N GLN A 116 2.74 -15.13 7.33
CA GLN A 116 3.18 -16.28 6.56
C GLN A 116 3.16 -15.93 5.07
N MET A 117 4.32 -16.04 4.43
CA MET A 117 4.53 -15.80 3.00
C MET A 117 5.42 -16.89 2.42
N ASN A 118 5.09 -17.40 1.24
CA ASN A 118 5.85 -18.46 0.56
C ASN A 118 6.14 -19.68 1.47
N GLY A 119 5.21 -20.00 2.39
CA GLY A 119 5.33 -21.10 3.35
C GLY A 119 6.28 -20.85 4.53
N SER A 120 6.80 -19.63 4.72
CA SER A 120 7.67 -19.25 5.84
C SER A 120 7.03 -18.12 6.67
N GLU A 121 7.22 -18.17 7.99
CA GLU A 121 6.82 -17.08 8.89
C GLU A 121 7.88 -15.97 8.86
N VAL A 122 7.46 -14.76 8.56
CA VAL A 122 8.30 -13.56 8.46
C VAL A 122 7.77 -12.50 9.42
N SER A 123 8.65 -11.85 10.18
CA SER A 123 8.30 -10.66 10.95
C SER A 123 8.63 -9.42 10.15
N VAL A 124 7.63 -8.58 9.90
CA VAL A 124 7.75 -7.35 9.11
C VAL A 124 7.44 -6.14 9.98
N ASP A 125 8.35 -5.16 9.97
CA ASP A 125 8.13 -3.84 10.55
C ASP A 125 7.74 -2.87 9.44
N ILE A 126 6.50 -2.39 9.48
CA ILE A 126 5.94 -1.55 8.42
C ILE A 126 6.65 -0.19 8.34
N ALA A 127 7.11 0.35 9.47
CA ALA A 127 7.83 1.62 9.47
C ALA A 127 9.15 1.52 8.68
N GLN A 128 9.82 0.37 8.80
CA GLN A 128 11.12 0.08 8.17
C GLN A 128 11.01 -0.48 6.74
N LEU A 129 9.81 -0.78 6.25
CA LEU A 129 9.62 -1.22 4.88
C LEU A 129 10.12 -0.15 3.91
N GLN A 130 11.01 -0.55 3.00
CA GLN A 130 11.42 0.28 1.88
C GLN A 130 10.40 0.14 0.75
N ASP A 131 10.13 1.23 0.03
CA ASP A 131 9.34 1.16 -1.19
C ASP A 131 10.15 0.38 -2.25
N PRO A 132 9.59 -0.72 -2.78
CA PRO A 132 10.28 -1.59 -3.73
C PRO A 132 10.81 -0.86 -4.97
N PHE A 133 10.09 0.16 -5.44
CA PHE A 133 10.40 0.90 -6.67
C PHE A 133 11.37 2.07 -6.44
N THR A 134 11.68 2.38 -5.18
CA THR A 134 12.70 3.38 -4.81
C THR A 134 14.02 2.75 -4.39
N ASN A 135 14.11 1.41 -4.39
CA ASN A 135 15.32 0.71 -4.04
C ASN A 135 16.46 1.07 -5.03
N PRO A 136 17.66 1.44 -4.55
CA PRO A 136 18.81 1.71 -5.43
C PRO A 136 19.07 0.61 -6.46
N LYS A 137 18.92 -0.67 -6.08
CA LYS A 137 19.09 -1.80 -6.99
C LYS A 137 18.05 -1.84 -8.11
N TYR A 138 16.80 -1.48 -7.79
CA TYR A 138 15.75 -1.34 -8.80
C TYR A 138 16.11 -0.24 -9.80
N LEU A 139 16.58 0.91 -9.32
CA LEU A 139 16.98 2.03 -10.18
C LEU A 139 18.18 1.68 -11.08
N GLU A 140 19.14 0.91 -10.57
CA GLU A 140 20.27 0.40 -11.35
C GLU A 140 19.81 -0.51 -12.50
N ILE A 141 18.92 -1.46 -12.21
CA ILE A 141 18.37 -2.37 -13.23
C ILE A 141 17.52 -1.58 -14.24
N TYR A 142 16.70 -0.65 -13.75
CA TYR A 142 15.90 0.23 -14.60
C TYR A 142 16.77 1.01 -15.59
N GLN A 143 17.86 1.63 -15.11
CA GLN A 143 18.80 2.36 -15.97
C GLN A 143 19.43 1.46 -17.03
N ALA A 144 19.91 0.27 -16.65
CA ALA A 144 20.52 -0.67 -17.58
C ALA A 144 19.54 -1.12 -18.69
N LEU A 145 18.27 -1.35 -18.33
CA LEU A 145 17.22 -1.68 -19.31
C LEU A 145 16.88 -0.49 -20.21
N SER A 146 16.86 0.72 -19.65
CA SER A 146 16.61 1.97 -20.39
C SER A 146 17.69 2.17 -21.46
N GLU A 147 18.96 2.09 -21.08
CA GLU A 147 20.09 2.26 -21.99
C GLU A 147 20.09 1.23 -23.13
N THR A 148 19.64 0.01 -22.85
CA THR A 148 19.64 -1.09 -23.81
C THR A 148 18.47 -1.02 -24.80
N PHE A 149 17.26 -0.76 -24.31
CA PHE A 149 16.03 -0.91 -25.11
C PHE A 149 15.25 0.37 -25.39
N GLU A 150 15.40 1.43 -24.60
CA GLU A 150 14.53 2.62 -24.71
C GLU A 150 14.59 3.26 -26.10
N VAL A 151 15.79 3.33 -26.69
CA VAL A 151 16.00 3.90 -28.03
C VAL A 151 15.75 2.87 -29.14
N ASN A 152 16.13 1.61 -28.90
CA ASN A 152 16.15 0.59 -29.94
C ASN A 152 14.79 -0.10 -30.13
N ASN A 153 14.08 -0.39 -29.04
CA ASN A 153 12.81 -1.11 -29.02
C ASN A 153 11.96 -0.70 -27.79
N PRO A 154 11.20 0.40 -27.87
CA PRO A 154 10.35 0.87 -26.77
C PRO A 154 9.36 -0.17 -26.23
N SER A 155 8.86 -1.07 -27.10
CA SER A 155 7.97 -2.17 -26.70
C SER A 155 8.68 -3.23 -25.84
N MET A 156 9.94 -3.55 -26.16
CA MET A 156 10.75 -4.48 -25.35
C MET A 156 11.08 -3.88 -23.99
N PHE A 157 11.38 -2.57 -23.95
CA PHE A 157 11.60 -1.86 -22.71
C PHE A 157 10.36 -1.93 -21.79
N ALA A 158 9.18 -1.60 -22.32
CA ALA A 158 7.94 -1.64 -21.55
C ALA A 158 7.67 -3.02 -20.95
N ILE A 159 7.93 -4.10 -21.69
CA ILE A 159 7.71 -5.46 -21.20
C ILE A 159 8.79 -5.88 -20.20
N SER A 160 10.03 -5.46 -20.41
CA SER A 160 11.11 -5.68 -19.44
C SER A 160 10.80 -5.02 -18.10
N LEU A 161 10.20 -3.81 -18.13
CA LEU A 161 9.72 -3.14 -16.93
C LEU A 161 8.57 -3.90 -16.25
N GLU A 162 7.59 -4.38 -16.99
CA GLU A 162 6.51 -5.19 -16.40
C GLU A 162 7.03 -6.48 -15.75
N VAL A 163 7.99 -7.16 -16.38
CA VAL A 163 8.64 -8.35 -15.81
C VAL A 163 9.43 -7.99 -14.55
N LEU A 164 10.20 -6.89 -14.58
CA LEU A 164 10.93 -6.40 -13.42
C LEU A 164 9.98 -6.07 -12.26
N ASN A 165 8.91 -5.32 -12.53
CA ASN A 165 7.90 -4.95 -11.54
C ASN A 165 7.25 -6.19 -10.91
N GLY A 166 6.89 -7.18 -11.73
CA GLY A 166 6.34 -8.45 -11.25
C GLY A 166 7.30 -9.18 -10.31
N ARG A 167 8.57 -9.29 -10.68
CA ARG A 167 9.60 -9.96 -9.87
C ARG A 167 9.87 -9.25 -8.55
N VAL A 168 9.95 -7.92 -8.58
CA VAL A 168 10.15 -7.10 -7.39
C VAL A 168 8.95 -7.25 -6.44
N PHE A 169 7.73 -7.29 -6.98
CA PHE A 169 6.53 -7.56 -6.20
C PHE A 169 6.49 -9.00 -5.66
N GLU A 170 6.98 -9.98 -6.42
CA GLU A 170 7.12 -11.36 -5.95
C GLU A 170 8.10 -11.49 -4.78
N ALA A 171 9.20 -10.73 -4.79
CA ALA A 171 10.21 -10.73 -3.73
C ALA A 171 9.79 -9.94 -2.47
N TYR A 172 8.91 -8.94 -2.62
CA TYR A 172 8.44 -8.09 -1.54
C TYR A 172 7.91 -8.92 -0.34
N PRO A 173 8.24 -8.58 0.92
CA PRO A 173 8.86 -7.34 1.42
C PRO A 173 10.38 -7.24 1.35
N PHE A 174 11.07 -8.29 0.88
CA PHE A 174 12.53 -8.30 0.82
C PHE A 174 13.03 -8.11 -0.61
N TRP A 175 14.30 -7.72 -0.73
CA TRP A 175 14.95 -7.68 -2.03
C TRP A 175 15.50 -9.07 -2.40
N ASP A 176 15.30 -9.49 -3.65
CA ASP A 176 15.95 -10.67 -4.19
C ASP A 176 17.29 -10.28 -4.82
N ASP A 177 18.39 -10.64 -4.16
CA ASP A 177 19.75 -10.35 -4.62
C ASP A 177 20.12 -11.05 -5.94
N SER A 178 19.31 -12.00 -6.41
CA SER A 178 19.51 -12.67 -7.70
C SER A 178 18.94 -11.88 -8.89
N LEU A 179 18.20 -10.79 -8.64
CA LEU A 179 17.70 -9.92 -9.73
C LEU A 179 18.83 -9.08 -10.35
N ASP A 180 19.02 -9.25 -11.65
CA ASP A 180 19.91 -8.46 -12.50
C ASP A 180 19.25 -8.13 -13.85
N ALA A 181 19.74 -7.07 -14.52
CA ALA A 181 19.21 -6.65 -15.82
C ALA A 181 19.33 -7.76 -16.88
N THR A 182 20.40 -8.55 -16.84
CA THR A 182 20.65 -9.63 -17.80
C THR A 182 19.68 -10.80 -17.64
N SER A 183 19.24 -11.13 -16.42
CA SER A 183 18.18 -12.14 -16.21
C SER A 183 16.85 -11.67 -16.79
N ILE A 184 16.49 -10.40 -16.60
CA ILE A 184 15.26 -9.81 -17.17
C ILE A 184 15.32 -9.81 -18.70
N GLU A 185 16.44 -9.37 -19.29
CA GLU A 185 16.69 -9.41 -20.73
C GLU A 185 16.50 -10.80 -21.34
N LYS A 186 17.12 -11.82 -20.73
CA LYS A 186 17.00 -13.21 -21.19
C LYS A 186 15.56 -13.70 -21.12
N GLN A 187 14.85 -13.37 -20.04
CA GLN A 187 13.46 -13.77 -19.85
C GLN A 187 12.55 -13.14 -20.91
N VAL A 188 12.76 -11.85 -21.21
CA VAL A 188 12.03 -11.12 -22.26
C VAL A 188 12.35 -11.69 -23.64
N ASN A 189 13.63 -11.91 -23.97
CA ASN A 189 14.04 -12.49 -25.26
C ASN A 189 13.47 -13.91 -25.46
N THR A 190 13.41 -14.72 -24.40
CA THR A 190 12.75 -16.04 -24.42
C THR A 190 11.25 -15.90 -24.72
N PHE A 191 10.59 -14.91 -24.11
CA PHE A 191 9.15 -14.66 -24.33
C PHE A 191 8.84 -14.27 -25.79
N PHE A 192 9.78 -13.59 -26.44
CA PHE A 192 9.67 -13.17 -27.84
C PHE A 192 10.21 -14.18 -28.86
N GLY A 193 10.74 -15.33 -28.41
CA GLY A 193 11.32 -16.34 -29.30
C GLY A 193 12.53 -15.83 -30.09
N ILE A 194 13.23 -14.82 -29.56
CA ILE A 194 14.50 -14.35 -30.09
C ILE A 194 15.57 -15.16 -29.36
N ASP A 195 15.89 -16.33 -29.90
CA ASP A 195 17.02 -17.12 -29.41
C ASP A 195 18.31 -16.28 -29.56
N VAL A 196 19.03 -16.12 -28.45
CA VAL A 196 20.39 -15.55 -28.40
C VAL A 196 21.40 -16.62 -28.78
#